data_AF-A0A6N8QFY8-F1
#
_entry.id   AF-A0A6N8QFY8-F1
#
_cell.length_a   1.000
_cell.length_b   1.000
_cell.length_c   1.000
_cell.angle_alpha   90.00
_cell.angle_beta   90.00
_cell.angle_gamma   90.00
#
_symmetry.space_group_name_H-M   'P 1'
#
loop_
_entity.id
_entity.type
_entity.pdbx_description
1 polymer ?
#
loop_
_entity_poly.entity_id
_entity_poly.type
_entity_poly.pdbx_seq_one_letter_code
_entity_poly.pdbx_strand_id
1 'polypeptide(L)' 'MSNKPFHYQAPFPLKKDDTEYYLLTSEHVSVSEFEGQEILKVAPEALTLLAR' A
#
# COMPACT_ATOMS: atom_id res chain seq x y z
N MET A 1 -30.00 -20.55 19.58
CA MET A 1 -28.74 -20.14 18.93
C MET A 1 -28.58 -18.64 19.11
N SER A 2 -27.41 -18.16 19.53
CA SER A 2 -27.16 -16.71 19.70
C SER A 2 -27.04 -16.04 18.32
N ASN A 3 -27.99 -15.17 17.95
CA ASN A 3 -28.06 -14.48 16.63
C ASN A 3 -27.12 -13.28 16.51
N LYS A 4 -25.92 -13.34 17.11
CA LYS A 4 -24.98 -12.21 17.01
C LYS A 4 -24.35 -12.18 15.61
N PRO A 5 -24.44 -11.07 14.87
CA PRO A 5 -23.79 -10.93 13.57
C PRO A 5 -22.28 -11.04 13.69
N PHE A 6 -21.64 -11.63 12.69
CA PHE A 6 -20.19 -11.66 12.59
C PHE A 6 -19.66 -10.26 12.23
N HIS A 7 -18.68 -9.79 12.98
CA HIS A 7 -17.95 -8.57 12.70
C HIS A 7 -16.47 -8.92 12.59
N TYR A 8 -15.90 -8.73 11.40
CA TYR A 8 -14.46 -8.85 11.22
C TYR A 8 -13.75 -7.71 11.97
N GLN A 9 -12.77 -8.05 12.78
CA GLN A 9 -11.89 -7.10 13.46
C GLN A 9 -10.45 -7.41 13.10
N ALA A 10 -9.72 -6.39 12.65
CA ALA A 10 -8.29 -6.50 12.41
C ALA A 10 -7.56 -6.78 13.75
N PRO A 11 -6.68 -7.79 13.83
CA PRO A 11 -5.92 -8.09 15.05
C PRO A 11 -5.03 -6.93 15.51
N PHE A 12 -4.54 -6.13 14.56
CA PHE A 12 -3.65 -5.00 14.79
C PHE A 12 -4.20 -3.75 14.09
N PRO A 13 -5.09 -2.96 14.73
CA PRO A 13 -5.61 -1.74 14.14
C PRO A 13 -4.48 -0.72 13.96
N LEU A 14 -4.34 -0.20 12.75
CA LEU A 14 -3.36 0.83 12.44
C LEU A 14 -3.81 2.19 12.99
N LYS A 15 -2.84 2.99 13.43
CA LYS A 15 -3.05 4.42 13.75
C LYS A 15 -2.67 5.27 12.54
N LYS A 16 -3.02 6.55 12.59
CA LYS A 16 -2.55 7.54 11.63
C LYS A 16 -1.01 7.57 11.63
N ASP A 17 -0.41 7.61 10.45
CA ASP A 17 1.01 7.85 10.27
C ASP A 17 1.24 9.36 10.12
N ASP A 18 2.01 9.94 11.05
CA ASP A 18 2.40 11.35 11.05
C ASP A 18 3.92 11.51 10.80
N THR A 19 4.58 10.46 10.30
CA THR A 19 6.01 10.48 9.97
C THR A 19 6.26 11.35 8.74
N GLU A 20 7.25 12.24 8.82
CA GLU A 20 7.66 13.06 7.68
C GLU A 20 8.59 12.26 6.75
N TYR A 21 8.26 12.24 5.46
CA TYR A 21 9.04 11.59 4.42
C TYR A 21 9.52 12.61 3.39
N TYR A 22 10.69 12.38 2.80
CA TYR A 22 11.16 13.12 1.63
C TYR A 22 10.98 12.29 0.35
N LEU A 23 10.85 12.97 -0.78
CA LEU A 23 10.77 12.31 -2.08
C LEU A 23 12.17 11.82 -2.50
N LEU A 24 12.36 10.50 -2.54
CA LEU A 24 13.60 9.90 -3.02
C LEU A 24 13.71 9.94 -4.56
N THR A 25 12.68 9.47 -5.26
CA THR A 25 12.57 9.50 -6.73
C THR A 25 11.13 9.22 -7.16
N SER A 26 10.78 9.59 -8.40
CA SER A 26 9.53 9.22 -9.07
C SER A 26 9.74 8.42 -10.37
N GLU A 27 10.98 8.10 -10.73
CA GLU A 27 11.31 7.53 -12.05
C GLU A 27 10.88 6.08 -12.24
N HIS A 28 10.73 5.34 -11.14
CA HIS A 28 10.53 3.88 -11.18
C HIS A 28 9.09 3.45 -10.91
N VAL A 29 8.15 4.39 -10.93
CA VAL A 29 6.73 4.13 -10.68
C VAL A 29 5.89 4.64 -11.85
N SER A 30 4.84 3.89 -12.19
CA SER A 30 3.86 4.28 -13.19
C SER A 30 2.50 3.66 -12.87
N VAL A 31 1.43 4.24 -13.42
CA VAL A 31 0.08 3.70 -13.29
C VAL A 31 -0.34 3.05 -14.62
N SER A 32 -1.01 1.91 -14.54
CA SER A 32 -1.62 1.22 -15.68
C SER A 32 -2.97 0.64 -15.30
N GLU A 33 -3.87 0.42 -16.26
CA GLU A 33 -5.15 -0.25 -16.00
C GLU A 33 -5.07 -1.76 -16.21
N PHE A 34 -5.73 -2.51 -15.32
CA PHE A 34 -5.95 -3.94 -15.44
C PHE A 34 -7.35 -4.28 -14.93
N GLU A 35 -8.16 -4.94 -15.76
CA GLU A 35 -9.56 -5.29 -15.43
C GLU A 35 -10.41 -4.11 -14.90
N GLY A 36 -10.18 -2.90 -15.44
CA GLY A 36 -10.89 -1.69 -15.03
C GLY A 36 -10.44 -1.12 -13.68
N GLN A 37 -9.33 -1.61 -13.12
CA GLN A 37 -8.70 -1.09 -11.92
C GLN A 37 -7.34 -0.48 -12.23
N GLU A 38 -7.03 0.65 -11.60
CA GLU A 38 -5.70 1.25 -11.64
C GLU A 38 -4.72 0.40 -10.82
N ILE A 39 -3.59 0.06 -11.42
CA ILE A 39 -2.50 -0.71 -10.84
C ILE A 39 -1.23 0.14 -10.84
N LEU A 40 -0.55 0.19 -9.69
CA LEU A 40 0.77 0.78 -9.56
C LEU A 40 1.84 -0.23 -9.98
N LYS A 41 2.57 0.09 -11.05
CA LYS A 41 3.75 -0.67 -11.48
C LYS A 41 5.00 -0.08 -10.85
N VAL A 42 5.76 -0.92 -10.16
CA VAL A 42 7.02 -0.56 -9.50
C VAL A 42 8.16 -1.36 -10.14
N ALA A 43 9.17 -0.66 -10.67
CA ALA A 43 10.34 -1.32 -11.23
C ALA A 43 11.23 -1.91 -10.10
N PRO A 44 11.86 -3.09 -10.27
CA PRO A 44 12.73 -3.70 -9.25
C PRO A 44 13.85 -2.79 -8.75
N GLU A 45 14.34 -1.89 -9.61
CA GLU A 45 15.35 -0.89 -9.31
C GLU A 45 14.90 0.08 -8.21
N ALA A 46 13.59 0.37 -8.10
CA ALA A 46 13.02 1.19 -7.03
C ALA A 46 13.29 0.60 -5.65
N LEU A 47 13.10 -0.73 -5.52
CA LEU A 47 13.30 -1.45 -4.27
C LEU A 47 14.78 -1.49 -3.90
N THR A 48 15.64 -1.64 -4.90
CA THR A 48 17.10 -1.59 -4.72
C THR A 48 17.55 -0.20 -4.27
N LEU A 49 17.01 0.88 -4.86
CA LEU A 49 17.33 2.25 -4.49
C LEU A 49 16.84 2.60 -3.07
N LEU A 50 15.63 2.15 -2.71
CA LEU A 50 15.03 2.39 -1.40
C LEU A 50 15.82 1.72 -0.25
N ALA A 51 16.44 0.57 -0.52
CA ALA A 51 17.15 -0.21 0.49
C ALA A 51 18.64 0.15 0.66
N ARG A 52 19.17 1.09 -0.13
CA ARG A 52 20.55 1.58 -0.03
C ARG A 52 20.71 2.56 1.12
#